data_AF-A0A954RM05-F1
#
_entry.id   AF-A0A954RM05-F1
#
_cell.length_a   1.000
_cell.length_b   1.000
_cell.length_c   1.000
_cell.angle_alpha   90.00
_cell.angle_beta   90.00
_cell.angle_gamma   90.00
#
_symmetry.space_group_name_H-M   'P 1'
#
loop_
_entity.id
_entity.type
_entity.pdbx_description
1 polymer ?
#
loop_
_entity_poly.entity_id
_entity_poly.type
_entity_poly.pdbx_seq_one_letter_code
_entity_poly.pdbx_strand_id
1 'polypeptide(L)'
;RLRDGFVGVRKAARVGSLVLGTWILLWPARLVSELWYSSLIINGHSATTSRWRIALVVVSSLTFIHVVWAWVRGGRFRHFLWPAPWRFWQRMRSGGVYGETRDRFWTFIQSLRLPYYFQLGVRGGLGAMAWLFLPVTLLVLASRTAVPLGVLSGLAGALSLGLVLLYLPFLQTRFAAQNRWQELFAWRQVRLAFRNAPIAFWVALFLTLALAIPLYLLKAELVPREAAWLPSLVFVVLIWPARLLTGWAVSRAERREQPRHWFFRWTSRFALLPIVAIYVLIVYFTQYVSWYGGLSLYEQHAFLLPVPFLGF
;
A
#
# COMPACT_ATOMS: atom_id res chain seq x y z
N ARG A 1 12.03 17.43 -6.52
CA ARG A 1 11.88 16.23 -7.39
C ARG A 1 10.78 15.31 -6.83
N LEU A 2 9.51 15.71 -6.89
CA LEU A 2 8.38 14.88 -6.40
C LEU A 2 8.19 13.61 -7.25
N ARG A 3 8.57 13.67 -8.52
CA ARG A 3 8.53 12.55 -9.47
C ARG A 3 9.34 11.32 -9.04
N ASP A 4 10.38 11.52 -8.22
CA ASP A 4 11.24 10.43 -7.74
C ASP A 4 10.61 9.66 -6.56
N GLY A 5 9.61 10.25 -5.88
CA GLY A 5 8.85 9.59 -4.82
C GLY A 5 7.84 8.54 -5.32
N PHE A 6 7.54 8.57 -6.62
CA PHE A 6 6.64 7.63 -7.27
C PHE A 6 7.40 6.39 -7.76
N VAL A 7 7.82 5.54 -6.82
CA VAL A 7 8.55 4.31 -7.12
C VAL A 7 7.64 3.34 -7.88
N GLY A 8 8.08 2.91 -9.06
CA GLY A 8 7.39 1.85 -9.81
C GLY A 8 6.08 2.26 -10.50
N VAL A 9 5.62 3.51 -10.41
CA VAL A 9 4.33 3.95 -11.00
C VAL A 9 4.23 3.64 -12.50
N ARG A 10 5.31 3.82 -13.26
CA ARG A 10 5.32 3.46 -14.69
C ARG A 10 5.15 1.96 -14.94
N LYS A 11 5.65 1.11 -14.03
CA LYS A 11 5.51 -0.34 -14.10
C LYS A 11 4.11 -0.76 -13.65
N ALA A 12 3.63 -0.21 -12.53
CA ALA A 12 2.29 -0.42 -12.03
C ALA A 12 1.22 0.03 -13.05
N ALA A 13 1.40 1.19 -13.69
CA ALA A 13 0.51 1.65 -14.76
C ALA A 13 0.51 0.71 -15.97
N ARG A 14 1.63 0.04 -16.28
CA ARG A 14 1.70 -0.95 -17.35
C ARG A 14 0.97 -2.25 -16.97
N VAL A 15 1.09 -2.70 -15.72
CA VAL A 15 0.31 -3.84 -15.20
C VAL A 15 -1.18 -3.49 -15.17
N GLY A 16 -1.53 -2.31 -14.66
CA GLY A 16 -2.90 -1.80 -14.64
C GLY A 16 -3.48 -1.69 -16.05
N SER A 17 -2.72 -1.21 -17.04
CA SER A 17 -3.20 -1.18 -18.43
C SER A 17 -3.35 -2.56 -19.05
N LEU A 18 -2.53 -3.54 -18.67
CA LEU A 18 -2.69 -4.94 -19.08
C LEU A 18 -4.00 -5.51 -18.52
N VAL A 19 -4.24 -5.35 -17.22
CA VAL A 19 -5.44 -5.87 -16.55
C VAL A 19 -6.69 -5.17 -17.07
N LEU A 20 -6.74 -3.83 -17.02
CA LEU A 20 -7.89 -3.06 -17.49
C LEU A 20 -8.13 -3.24 -18.99
N GLY A 21 -7.06 -3.22 -19.80
CA GLY A 21 -7.17 -3.41 -21.24
C GLY A 21 -7.72 -4.79 -21.60
N THR A 22 -7.26 -5.84 -20.92
CA THR A 22 -7.79 -7.20 -21.10
C THR A 22 -9.25 -7.29 -20.64
N TRP A 23 -9.58 -6.71 -19.48
CA TRP A 23 -10.94 -6.70 -18.96
C TRP A 23 -11.94 -6.01 -19.90
N ILE A 24 -11.59 -4.82 -20.44
CA ILE A 24 -12.42 -4.10 -21.41
C ILE A 24 -12.60 -4.91 -22.70
N LEU A 25 -11.57 -5.60 -23.16
CA LEU A 25 -11.65 -6.41 -24.37
C LEU A 25 -12.43 -7.71 -24.22
N LEU A 26 -12.57 -8.23 -23.00
CA LEU A 26 -13.42 -9.38 -22.72
C LEU A 26 -14.91 -9.01 -22.70
N TRP A 27 -15.25 -7.74 -22.65
CA TRP A 27 -16.64 -7.26 -22.55
C TRP A 27 -17.52 -7.66 -23.75
N PRO A 28 -17.09 -7.47 -25.01
CA PRO A 28 -17.85 -7.94 -26.18
C PRO A 28 -18.11 -9.45 -26.16
N ALA A 29 -17.12 -10.26 -25.77
CA ALA A 29 -17.28 -11.70 -25.63
C ALA A 29 -18.27 -12.07 -24.51
N ARG A 30 -18.24 -11.34 -23.39
CA ARG A 30 -19.22 -11.48 -22.30
C ARG A 30 -20.65 -11.17 -22.75
N LEU A 31 -20.85 -10.06 -23.46
CA LEU A 31 -22.17 -9.67 -23.97
C LEU A 31 -22.74 -10.73 -24.91
N VAL A 32 -21.93 -11.23 -25.85
CA VAL A 32 -22.35 -12.30 -26.77
C VAL A 32 -22.63 -13.61 -26.02
N SER A 33 -21.86 -13.90 -24.97
CA SER A 33 -22.08 -15.06 -24.10
C SER A 33 -23.40 -14.98 -23.34
N GLU A 34 -23.75 -13.80 -22.82
CA GLU A 34 -25.03 -13.57 -22.14
C GLU A 34 -26.21 -13.73 -23.12
N LEU A 35 -26.10 -13.14 -24.32
CA LEU A 35 -27.13 -13.28 -25.37
C LEU A 35 -27.33 -14.74 -25.80
N TRP A 36 -26.24 -15.50 -25.96
CA TRP A 36 -26.31 -16.92 -26.23
C TRP A 36 -27.01 -17.69 -25.09
N TYR A 37 -26.61 -17.42 -23.84
CA TYR A 37 -27.18 -18.08 -22.66
C TYR A 37 -28.67 -17.79 -22.51
N SER A 38 -29.11 -16.55 -22.71
CA SER A 38 -30.52 -16.20 -22.73
C SER A 38 -31.29 -16.93 -23.84
N SER A 39 -30.72 -17.03 -25.05
CA SER A 39 -31.36 -17.77 -26.15
C SER A 39 -31.51 -19.27 -25.88
N LEU A 40 -30.55 -19.86 -25.15
CA LEU A 40 -30.57 -21.25 -24.75
C LEU A 40 -31.71 -21.54 -23.75
N ILE A 41 -31.91 -20.65 -22.78
CA ILE A 41 -32.98 -20.79 -21.77
C ILE A 41 -34.37 -20.64 -22.40
N ILE A 42 -34.54 -19.71 -23.35
CA ILE A 42 -35.84 -19.44 -23.97
C ILE A 42 -36.23 -20.55 -24.94
N ASN A 43 -35.34 -20.91 -25.89
CA ASN A 43 -35.62 -21.96 -26.87
C ASN A 43 -34.31 -22.56 -27.42
N GLY A 44 -33.84 -23.60 -26.75
CA GLY A 44 -32.55 -24.26 -27.05
C GLY A 44 -32.42 -24.88 -28.44
N HIS A 45 -33.52 -25.22 -29.11
CA HIS A 45 -33.52 -25.84 -30.44
C HIS A 45 -33.68 -24.84 -31.60
N SER A 46 -33.75 -23.54 -31.31
CA SER A 46 -33.94 -22.54 -32.36
C SER A 46 -32.66 -22.30 -33.20
N ALA A 47 -32.84 -21.97 -34.49
CA ALA A 47 -31.75 -21.58 -35.37
C ALA A 47 -30.97 -20.35 -34.84
N THR A 48 -31.63 -19.50 -34.06
CA THR A 48 -31.05 -18.33 -33.41
C THR A 48 -30.00 -18.72 -32.36
N THR A 49 -30.25 -19.75 -31.55
CA THR A 49 -29.31 -20.27 -30.54
C THR A 49 -28.03 -20.80 -31.19
N SER A 50 -28.15 -21.48 -32.34
CA SER A 50 -26.99 -21.95 -33.11
C SER A 50 -26.16 -20.80 -33.70
N ARG A 51 -26.81 -19.74 -34.21
CA ARG A 51 -26.10 -18.54 -34.71
C ARG A 51 -25.35 -17.82 -33.59
N TRP A 52 -25.96 -17.66 -32.42
CA TRP A 52 -25.30 -17.05 -31.26
C TRP A 52 -24.12 -17.88 -30.76
N ARG A 53 -24.20 -19.21 -30.84
CA ARG A 53 -23.06 -20.09 -30.51
C ARG A 53 -21.88 -19.86 -31.45
N ILE A 54 -22.13 -19.79 -32.77
CA ILE A 54 -21.08 -19.53 -33.77
C ILE A 54 -20.48 -18.12 -33.54
N ALA A 55 -21.34 -17.12 -33.32
CA ALA A 55 -20.91 -15.76 -33.02
C ALA A 55 -20.02 -15.71 -31.76
N LEU A 56 -20.40 -16.43 -30.70
CA LEU A 56 -19.61 -16.52 -29.47
C LEU A 56 -18.21 -17.10 -29.74
N VAL A 57 -18.12 -18.20 -30.49
CA VAL A 57 -16.83 -18.81 -30.84
C VAL A 57 -15.96 -17.83 -31.63
N VAL A 58 -16.51 -17.21 -32.67
CA VAL A 58 -15.77 -16.27 -33.52
C VAL A 58 -15.29 -15.06 -32.72
N VAL A 59 -16.18 -14.43 -31.94
CA VAL A 59 -15.85 -13.25 -31.12
C VAL A 59 -14.82 -13.61 -30.04
N SER A 60 -14.95 -14.77 -29.40
CA SER A 60 -13.99 -15.23 -28.39
C SER A 60 -12.60 -15.48 -28.98
N SER A 61 -12.53 -16.15 -30.14
CA SER A 61 -11.26 -16.40 -30.83
C SER A 61 -10.58 -15.10 -31.27
N LEU A 62 -11.33 -14.17 -31.87
CA LEU A 62 -10.80 -12.86 -32.27
C LEU A 62 -10.33 -12.04 -31.06
N THR A 63 -11.10 -12.03 -29.98
CA THR A 63 -10.75 -11.35 -28.74
C THR A 63 -9.47 -11.93 -28.15
N PHE A 64 -9.34 -13.26 -28.10
CA PHE A 64 -8.15 -13.94 -27.59
C PHE A 64 -6.91 -13.57 -28.41
N ILE A 65 -6.98 -13.66 -29.74
CA ILE A 65 -5.88 -13.30 -30.64
C ILE A 65 -5.46 -11.84 -30.41
N HIS A 66 -6.42 -10.93 -30.28
CA HIS A 66 -6.15 -9.51 -30.08
C HIS A 66 -5.53 -9.22 -28.71
N VAL A 67 -5.99 -9.87 -27.63
CA VAL A 67 -5.40 -9.74 -26.29
C VAL A 67 -3.94 -10.22 -26.30
N VAL A 68 -3.68 -11.41 -26.83
CA VAL A 68 -2.32 -11.95 -26.96
C VAL A 68 -1.43 -10.99 -27.76
N TRP A 69 -1.95 -10.44 -28.87
CA TRP A 69 -1.21 -9.48 -29.67
C TRP A 69 -0.94 -8.15 -28.95
N ALA A 70 -1.88 -7.66 -28.15
CA ALA A 70 -1.67 -6.47 -27.33
C ALA A 70 -0.58 -6.68 -26.26
N TRP A 71 -0.51 -7.89 -25.69
CA TRP A 71 0.53 -8.28 -24.74
C TRP A 71 1.91 -8.34 -25.39
N VAL A 72 2.04 -8.99 -26.56
CA VAL A 72 3.30 -9.08 -27.34
C VAL A 72 3.84 -7.69 -27.71
N ARG A 73 2.95 -6.72 -28.00
CA ARG A 73 3.35 -5.33 -28.29
C ARG A 73 3.79 -4.52 -27.05
N GLY A 74 3.72 -5.10 -25.85
CA GLY A 74 4.20 -4.47 -24.61
C GLY A 74 3.11 -3.90 -23.71
N GLY A 75 1.83 -4.25 -23.94
CA GLY A 75 0.78 -4.12 -22.93
C GLY A 75 0.37 -2.71 -22.52
N ARG A 76 0.66 -1.68 -23.34
CA ARG A 76 0.18 -0.32 -23.09
C ARG A 76 -1.31 -0.23 -23.41
N PHE A 77 -2.05 0.61 -22.70
CA PHE A 77 -3.50 0.78 -22.91
C PHE A 77 -3.88 1.05 -24.37
N ARG A 78 -3.10 1.89 -25.07
CA ARG A 78 -3.28 2.19 -26.51
C ARG A 78 -3.22 0.97 -27.42
N HIS A 79 -2.48 -0.08 -27.04
CA HIS A 79 -2.38 -1.30 -27.85
C HIS A 79 -3.68 -2.13 -27.81
N PHE A 80 -4.43 -2.05 -26.71
CA PHE A 80 -5.72 -2.72 -26.59
C PHE A 80 -6.79 -2.02 -27.44
N LEU A 81 -6.73 -0.70 -27.57
CA LEU A 81 -7.65 0.07 -28.43
C LEU A 81 -7.33 -0.05 -29.93
N TRP A 82 -6.07 -0.25 -30.30
CA TRP A 82 -5.65 -0.27 -31.70
C TRP A 82 -5.03 -1.63 -32.11
N PRO A 83 -5.72 -2.46 -32.92
CA PRO A 83 -5.25 -3.80 -33.30
C PRO A 83 -3.98 -3.85 -34.16
N ALA A 84 -3.68 -2.82 -34.96
CA ALA A 84 -2.53 -2.81 -35.89
C ALA A 84 -2.28 -4.16 -36.61
N PRO A 85 -3.25 -4.67 -37.39
CA PRO A 85 -3.23 -6.04 -37.93
C PRO A 85 -2.07 -6.30 -38.91
N TRP A 86 -1.62 -5.28 -39.65
CA TRP A 86 -0.50 -5.43 -40.59
C TRP A 86 0.83 -5.76 -39.90
N ARG A 87 1.08 -5.14 -38.74
CA ARG A 87 2.29 -5.39 -37.94
C ARG A 87 2.29 -6.79 -37.32
N PHE A 88 1.11 -7.39 -37.08
CA PHE A 88 0.98 -8.76 -36.59
C PHE A 88 1.50 -9.75 -37.62
N TRP A 89 1.00 -9.65 -38.86
CA TRP A 89 1.41 -10.52 -39.96
C TRP A 89 2.90 -10.40 -40.30
N GLN A 90 3.43 -9.17 -40.32
CA GLN A 90 4.86 -8.95 -40.56
C GLN A 90 5.74 -9.60 -39.47
N ARG A 91 5.38 -9.43 -38.19
CA ARG A 91 6.15 -10.01 -37.07
C ARG A 91 6.03 -11.53 -36.99
N MET A 92 4.86 -12.08 -37.29
CA MET A 92 4.66 -13.53 -37.31
C MET A 92 5.49 -14.19 -38.42
N ARG A 93 5.62 -13.53 -39.58
CA ARG A 93 6.48 -13.98 -40.69
C ARG A 93 7.98 -13.83 -40.44
N SER A 94 8.41 -12.82 -39.69
CA SER A 94 9.84 -12.56 -39.46
C SER A 94 10.53 -13.55 -38.52
N GLY A 95 9.77 -14.43 -37.83
CA GLY A 95 10.32 -15.31 -36.80
C GLY A 95 10.80 -14.55 -35.55
N GLY A 96 11.16 -15.26 -34.48
CA GLY A 96 11.80 -14.67 -33.29
C GLY A 96 10.88 -13.96 -32.28
N VAL A 97 9.58 -13.83 -32.56
CA VAL A 97 8.60 -13.16 -31.66
C VAL A 97 8.55 -13.77 -30.26
N TYR A 98 8.64 -15.11 -30.18
CA TYR A 98 8.62 -15.81 -28.89
C TYR A 98 9.83 -15.47 -28.02
N GLY A 99 11.05 -15.55 -28.57
CA GLY A 99 12.29 -15.23 -27.85
C GLY A 99 12.31 -13.78 -27.36
N GLU A 100 11.99 -12.82 -28.24
CA GLU A 100 11.93 -11.40 -27.87
C GLU A 100 10.88 -11.13 -26.77
N THR A 101 9.71 -11.76 -26.86
CA THR A 101 8.64 -11.57 -25.87
C THR A 101 9.01 -12.19 -24.53
N ARG A 102 9.58 -13.39 -24.53
CA ARG A 102 10.08 -14.10 -23.35
C ARG A 102 11.14 -13.27 -22.62
N ASP A 103 12.14 -12.78 -23.35
CA ASP A 103 13.25 -12.03 -22.77
C ASP A 103 12.78 -10.67 -22.22
N ARG A 104 11.85 -10.00 -22.92
CA ARG A 104 11.18 -8.79 -22.40
C ARG A 104 10.37 -9.06 -21.14
N PHE A 105 9.66 -10.19 -21.08
CA PHE A 105 8.89 -10.59 -19.90
C PHE A 105 9.79 -10.82 -18.69
N TRP A 106 10.87 -11.59 -18.86
CA TRP A 106 11.84 -11.81 -17.79
C TRP A 106 12.56 -10.54 -17.37
N THR A 107 12.95 -9.69 -18.33
CA THR A 107 13.53 -8.38 -18.05
C THR A 107 12.54 -7.50 -17.26
N PHE A 108 11.24 -7.56 -17.59
CA PHE A 108 10.21 -6.84 -16.85
C PHE A 108 10.06 -7.36 -15.42
N ILE A 109 10.01 -8.68 -15.22
CA ILE A 109 9.96 -9.31 -13.89
C ILE A 109 11.18 -8.93 -13.05
N GLN A 110 12.37 -9.06 -13.61
CA GLN A 110 13.62 -8.68 -12.92
C GLN A 110 13.62 -7.18 -12.59
N SER A 111 13.08 -6.34 -13.48
CA SER A 111 12.97 -4.91 -13.23
C SER A 111 12.07 -4.59 -12.04
N LEU A 112 11.04 -5.39 -11.74
CA LEU A 112 10.13 -5.13 -10.62
C LEU A 112 10.84 -5.23 -9.26
N ARG A 113 11.96 -5.97 -9.17
CA ARG A 113 12.71 -6.19 -7.92
C ARG A 113 11.79 -6.63 -6.77
N LEU A 114 10.78 -7.46 -7.06
CA LEU A 114 9.80 -7.91 -6.06
C LEU A 114 10.44 -8.52 -4.82
N PRO A 115 11.47 -9.40 -4.92
CA PRO A 115 12.11 -9.98 -3.73
C PRO A 115 12.74 -8.91 -2.83
N TYR A 116 13.35 -7.88 -3.42
CA TYR A 116 13.96 -6.78 -2.67
C TYR A 116 12.92 -5.99 -1.89
N TYR A 117 11.82 -5.57 -2.52
CA TYR A 117 10.77 -4.80 -1.85
C TYR A 117 10.01 -5.64 -0.81
N PHE A 118 9.79 -6.92 -1.11
CA PHE A 118 9.16 -7.85 -0.17
C PHE A 118 10.04 -8.03 1.07
N GLN A 119 11.33 -8.33 0.90
CA GLN A 119 12.25 -8.44 2.03
C GLN A 119 12.37 -7.14 2.80
N LEU A 120 12.44 -5.99 2.12
CA LEU A 120 12.46 -4.68 2.77
C LEU A 120 11.21 -4.46 3.63
N GLY A 121 10.03 -4.81 3.09
CA GLY A 121 8.76 -4.74 3.80
C GLY A 121 8.71 -5.66 5.02
N VAL A 122 9.08 -6.94 4.88
CA VAL A 122 9.13 -7.91 5.98
C VAL A 122 10.05 -7.43 7.09
N ARG A 123 11.26 -6.98 6.75
CA ARG A 123 12.25 -6.51 7.74
C ARG A 123 11.79 -5.22 8.43
N GLY A 124 11.23 -4.28 7.68
CA GLY A 124 10.66 -3.04 8.24
C GLY A 124 9.44 -3.31 9.13
N GLY A 125 8.61 -4.28 8.77
CA GLY A 125 7.49 -4.78 9.56
C GLY A 125 7.93 -5.43 10.86
N LEU A 126 8.90 -6.35 10.81
CA LEU A 126 9.49 -6.96 12.01
C LEU A 126 10.12 -5.92 12.95
N GLY A 127 10.80 -4.92 12.38
CA GLY A 127 11.31 -3.79 13.15
C GLY A 127 10.19 -3.01 13.87
N ALA A 128 9.10 -2.71 13.16
CA ALA A 128 7.94 -2.05 13.76
C ALA A 128 7.29 -2.89 14.86
N MET A 129 7.12 -4.19 14.63
CA MET A 129 6.60 -5.12 15.64
C MET A 129 7.45 -5.12 16.90
N ALA A 130 8.78 -5.17 16.77
CA ALA A 130 9.68 -5.15 17.92
C ALA A 130 9.53 -3.88 18.78
N TRP A 131 9.39 -2.72 18.14
CA TRP A 131 9.16 -1.46 18.85
C TRP A 131 7.77 -1.36 19.48
N LEU A 132 6.75 -1.92 18.83
CA LEU A 132 5.36 -1.86 19.29
C LEU A 132 4.99 -2.94 20.29
N PHE A 133 5.78 -4.00 20.40
CA PHE A 133 5.53 -5.11 21.31
C PHE A 133 5.39 -4.62 22.76
N LEU A 134 6.34 -3.81 23.24
CA LEU A 134 6.32 -3.29 24.61
C LEU A 134 5.11 -2.37 24.91
N PRO A 135 4.84 -1.29 24.14
CA PRO A 135 3.70 -0.42 24.45
C PRO A 135 2.36 -1.13 24.32
N VAL A 136 2.20 -1.99 23.32
CA VAL A 136 0.92 -2.69 23.10
C VAL A 136 0.67 -3.73 24.19
N THR A 137 1.68 -4.51 24.59
CA THR A 137 1.52 -5.48 25.70
C THR A 137 1.15 -4.79 27.01
N LEU A 138 1.76 -3.64 27.32
CA LEU A 138 1.43 -2.86 28.52
C LEU A 138 -0.01 -2.34 28.49
N LEU A 139 -0.49 -1.85 27.35
CA LEU A 139 -1.88 -1.40 27.20
C LEU A 139 -2.89 -2.56 27.33
N VAL A 140 -2.58 -3.73 26.76
CA VAL A 140 -3.42 -4.93 26.90
C VAL A 140 -3.41 -5.44 28.35
N LEU A 141 -2.29 -5.36 29.05
CA LEU A 141 -2.21 -5.76 30.45
C LEU A 141 -3.00 -4.80 31.35
N ALA A 142 -3.02 -3.51 31.00
CA ALA A 142 -3.80 -2.49 31.71
C ALA A 142 -5.29 -2.81 31.72
N SER A 143 -5.84 -3.36 30.63
CA SER A 143 -7.25 -3.75 30.55
C SER A 143 -7.59 -5.04 31.28
N ARG A 144 -6.58 -5.82 31.72
CA ARG A 144 -6.76 -7.14 32.37
C ARG A 144 -6.42 -7.17 33.85
N THR A 145 -5.81 -6.10 34.37
CA THR A 145 -5.32 -6.04 35.75
C THR A 145 -6.19 -5.11 36.61
N ALA A 146 -6.36 -5.46 37.88
CA ALA A 146 -7.11 -4.63 38.82
C ALA A 146 -6.39 -3.32 39.13
N VAL A 147 -7.15 -2.31 39.55
CA VAL A 147 -6.62 -1.03 40.05
C VAL A 147 -5.84 -1.31 41.36
N PRO A 148 -4.63 -0.74 41.57
CA PRO A 148 -3.99 0.36 40.83
C PRO A 148 -3.01 -0.05 39.72
N LEU A 149 -2.64 -1.34 39.64
CA LEU A 149 -1.62 -1.82 38.70
C LEU A 149 -2.05 -1.65 37.23
N GLY A 150 -3.35 -1.74 36.94
CA GLY A 150 -3.91 -1.44 35.61
C GLY A 150 -3.67 0.00 35.15
N VAL A 151 -3.78 0.98 36.07
CA VAL A 151 -3.57 2.40 35.73
C VAL A 151 -2.10 2.67 35.43
N LEU A 152 -1.19 2.13 36.24
CA LEU A 152 0.26 2.30 36.06
C LEU A 152 0.74 1.66 34.75
N SER A 153 0.26 0.45 34.44
CA SER A 153 0.59 -0.22 33.17
C SER A 153 0.00 0.52 31.97
N GLY A 154 -1.21 1.06 32.08
CA GLY A 154 -1.83 1.88 31.04
C GLY A 154 -1.06 3.17 30.75
N LEU A 155 -0.66 3.90 31.80
CA LEU A 155 0.17 5.10 31.67
C LEU A 155 1.56 4.78 31.09
N ALA A 156 2.21 3.71 31.55
CA ALA A 156 3.50 3.27 31.02
C ALA A 156 3.39 2.85 29.54
N GLY A 157 2.31 2.15 29.17
CA GLY A 157 1.97 1.79 27.80
C GLY A 157 1.74 3.01 26.91
N ALA A 158 0.97 4.00 27.39
CA ALA A 158 0.72 5.25 26.67
C ALA A 158 2.00 6.08 26.46
N LEU A 159 2.83 6.22 27.50
CA LEU A 159 4.11 6.94 27.40
C LEU A 159 5.09 6.25 26.45
N SER A 160 5.22 4.92 26.56
CA SER A 160 6.07 4.15 25.65
C SER A 160 5.56 4.21 24.21
N LEU A 161 4.24 4.15 23.98
CA LEU A 161 3.65 4.32 22.66
C LEU A 161 3.95 5.70 22.09
N GLY A 162 3.84 6.75 22.90
CA GLY A 162 4.21 8.11 22.52
C GLY A 162 5.67 8.22 22.07
N LEU A 163 6.59 7.57 22.79
CA LEU A 163 7.99 7.49 22.37
C LEU A 163 8.15 6.77 21.03
N VAL A 164 7.49 5.62 20.84
CA VAL A 164 7.54 4.88 19.58
C VAL A 164 7.01 5.75 18.42
N LEU A 165 5.90 6.47 18.61
CA LEU A 165 5.32 7.37 17.60
C LEU A 165 6.28 8.49 17.18
N LEU A 166 7.07 9.02 18.11
CA LEU A 166 8.05 10.06 17.81
C LEU A 166 9.21 9.57 16.93
N TYR A 167 9.66 8.33 17.11
CA TYR A 167 10.89 7.84 16.46
C TYR A 167 10.61 6.91 15.27
N LEU A 168 9.64 6.02 15.38
CA LEU A 168 9.45 4.88 14.48
C LEU A 168 9.23 5.28 13.00
N PRO A 169 8.41 6.30 12.65
CA PRO A 169 8.23 6.67 11.23
C PRO A 169 9.55 7.09 10.57
N PHE A 170 10.42 7.76 11.33
CA PHE A 170 11.72 8.23 10.83
C PHE A 170 12.76 7.12 10.81
N LEU A 171 12.73 6.20 11.80
CA LEU A 171 13.57 5.00 11.81
C LEU A 171 13.24 4.09 10.61
N GLN A 172 11.94 3.86 10.33
CA GLN A 172 11.50 3.11 9.16
C GLN A 172 11.96 3.75 7.84
N THR A 173 11.90 5.08 7.76
CA THR A 173 12.36 5.83 6.57
C THR A 173 13.86 5.67 6.35
N ARG A 174 14.67 5.79 7.42
CA ARG A 174 16.13 5.60 7.34
C ARG A 174 16.51 4.16 7.02
N PHE A 175 15.83 3.19 7.63
CA PHE A 175 15.97 1.78 7.30
C PHE A 175 15.67 1.53 5.82
N ALA A 176 14.59 2.10 5.28
CA ALA A 176 14.24 1.98 3.87
C ALA A 176 15.28 2.61 2.94
N ALA A 177 15.95 3.69 3.37
CA ALA A 177 16.98 4.37 2.60
C ALA A 177 18.33 3.62 2.62
N GLN A 178 18.72 3.06 3.76
CA GLN A 178 20.06 2.46 3.95
C GLN A 178 20.08 0.93 3.92
N ASN A 179 18.92 0.27 4.04
CA ASN A 179 18.75 -1.19 4.07
C ASN A 179 19.63 -1.90 5.13
N ARG A 180 19.83 -1.27 6.29
CA ARG A 180 20.64 -1.78 7.42
C ARG A 180 19.79 -1.93 8.67
N TRP A 181 19.79 -3.10 9.29
CA TRP A 181 19.02 -3.38 10.52
C TRP A 181 19.32 -2.42 11.67
N GLN A 182 20.57 -1.99 11.80
CA GLN A 182 20.99 -1.06 12.84
C GLN A 182 20.25 0.28 12.78
N GLU A 183 19.81 0.70 11.59
CA GLU A 183 19.10 1.97 11.40
C GLU A 183 17.69 1.95 12.00
N LEU A 184 17.10 0.78 12.23
CA LEU A 184 15.82 0.65 12.94
C LEU A 184 15.95 0.93 14.44
N PHE A 185 17.16 0.90 15.00
CA PHE A 185 17.41 1.16 16.42
C PHE A 185 18.28 2.41 16.65
N ALA A 186 18.61 3.13 15.57
CA ALA A 186 19.48 4.29 15.60
C ALA A 186 18.78 5.58 16.08
N TRP A 187 18.16 5.58 17.27
CA TRP A 187 17.43 6.75 17.81
C TRP A 187 18.30 8.02 17.86
N ARG A 188 19.63 7.87 18.03
CA ARG A 188 20.55 9.01 18.19
C ARG A 188 20.62 9.80 16.89
N GLN A 189 20.62 9.08 15.78
CA GLN A 189 20.69 9.67 14.46
C GLN A 189 19.39 10.38 14.09
N VAL A 190 18.23 9.89 14.56
CA VAL A 190 16.95 10.60 14.44
C VAL A 190 16.95 11.89 15.26
N ARG A 191 17.49 11.87 16.50
CA ARG A 191 17.63 13.09 17.32
C ARG A 191 18.55 14.12 16.66
N LEU A 192 19.64 13.69 16.04
CA LEU A 192 20.53 14.58 15.28
C LEU A 192 19.81 15.15 14.04
N ALA A 193 19.10 14.31 13.28
CA ALA A 193 18.32 14.76 12.13
C ALA A 193 17.24 15.77 12.52
N PHE A 194 16.56 15.56 13.65
CA PHE A 194 15.59 16.52 14.18
C PHE A 194 16.23 17.89 14.50
N ARG A 195 17.47 17.93 15.00
CA ARG A 195 18.17 19.20 15.26
C ARG A 195 18.43 19.98 13.96
N ASN A 196 18.62 19.29 12.84
CA ASN A 196 18.92 19.90 11.54
C ASN A 196 17.66 20.42 10.85
N ALA A 197 16.52 19.73 10.98
CA ALA A 197 15.26 20.11 10.34
C ALA A 197 14.01 19.92 11.25
N PRO A 198 13.90 20.65 12.37
CA PRO A 198 12.86 20.40 13.38
C PRO A 198 11.42 20.60 12.87
N ILE A 199 11.19 21.67 12.09
CA ILE A 199 9.87 21.96 11.51
C ILE A 199 9.44 20.88 10.50
N ALA A 200 10.38 20.35 9.72
CA ALA A 200 10.06 19.32 8.73
C ALA A 200 9.62 18.02 9.40
N PHE A 201 10.29 17.65 10.50
CA PHE A 201 9.90 16.51 11.33
C PHE A 201 8.53 16.72 11.98
N TRP A 202 8.26 17.92 12.49
CA TRP A 202 6.95 18.26 13.07
C TRP A 202 5.84 18.14 12.02
N VAL A 203 5.98 18.76 10.85
CA VAL A 203 4.97 18.67 9.77
C VAL A 203 4.78 17.23 9.30
N ALA A 204 5.88 16.50 9.10
CA ALA A 204 5.82 15.11 8.65
C ALA A 204 5.11 14.22 9.68
N LEU A 205 5.40 14.38 10.98
CA LEU A 205 4.74 13.60 12.01
C LEU A 205 3.27 13.99 12.15
N PHE A 206 2.95 15.29 12.19
CA PHE A 206 1.58 15.79 12.25
C PHE A 206 0.72 15.18 11.15
N LEU A 207 1.17 15.31 9.89
CA LEU A 207 0.42 14.78 8.75
C LEU A 207 0.39 13.25 8.74
N THR A 208 1.47 12.57 9.18
CA THR A 208 1.46 11.09 9.29
C THR A 208 0.41 10.62 10.28
N LEU A 209 0.31 11.26 11.44
CA LEU A 209 -0.66 10.90 12.47
C LEU A 209 -2.08 11.32 12.08
N ALA A 210 -2.26 12.53 11.52
CA ALA A 210 -3.55 13.01 11.06
C ALA A 210 -4.14 12.12 9.95
N LEU A 211 -3.33 11.70 8.98
CA LEU A 211 -3.77 10.81 7.89
C LEU A 211 -3.99 9.37 8.37
N ALA A 212 -3.46 8.99 9.54
CA ALA A 212 -3.73 7.69 10.15
C ALA A 212 -5.08 7.65 10.87
N ILE A 213 -5.60 8.77 11.39
CA ILE A 213 -6.86 8.82 12.16
C ILE A 213 -8.05 8.24 11.37
N PRO A 214 -8.32 8.61 10.11
CA PRO A 214 -9.43 8.04 9.34
C PRO A 214 -9.33 6.51 9.22
N LEU A 215 -8.12 5.95 9.18
CA LEU A 215 -7.90 4.51 9.07
C LEU A 215 -8.30 3.77 10.34
N TYR A 216 -8.16 4.39 11.51
CA TYR A 216 -8.67 3.82 12.76
C TYR A 216 -10.19 3.88 12.84
N LEU A 217 -10.82 4.94 12.32
CA LEU A 217 -12.28 5.06 12.28
C LEU A 217 -12.91 4.03 11.35
N LEU A 218 -12.33 3.82 10.16
CA LEU A 218 -12.76 2.80 9.21
C LEU A 218 -12.68 1.37 9.76
N LYS A 219 -11.87 1.15 10.80
CA LYS A 219 -11.75 -0.15 11.47
C LYS A 219 -12.83 -0.39 12.53
N ALA A 220 -13.48 0.67 13.02
CA ALA A 220 -14.51 0.53 14.06
C ALA A 220 -15.77 -0.18 13.54
N GLU A 221 -15.99 -0.19 12.22
CA GLU A 221 -17.16 -0.78 11.58
C GLU A 221 -16.82 -2.13 10.93
N LEU A 222 -17.66 -3.15 11.13
CA LEU A 222 -17.50 -4.44 10.44
C LEU A 222 -17.80 -4.23 8.95
N VAL A 223 -16.76 -4.05 8.15
CA VAL A 223 -16.89 -3.96 6.69
C VAL A 223 -17.17 -5.36 6.14
N PRO A 224 -18.28 -5.58 5.40
CA PRO A 224 -18.54 -6.85 4.73
C PRO A 224 -17.36 -7.25 3.83
N ARG A 225 -17.11 -8.56 3.67
CA ARG A 225 -15.97 -9.07 2.87
C ARG A 225 -15.92 -8.49 1.46
N GLU A 226 -17.08 -8.25 0.86
CA GLU A 226 -17.26 -7.65 -0.47
C GLU A 226 -16.80 -6.19 -0.55
N ALA A 227 -16.76 -5.47 0.58
CA ALA A 227 -16.36 -4.08 0.69
C ALA A 227 -14.95 -3.90 1.31
N ALA A 228 -14.25 -4.99 1.67
CA ALA A 228 -12.91 -4.94 2.28
C ALA A 228 -11.83 -4.29 1.38
N TRP A 229 -12.08 -4.18 0.08
CA TRP A 229 -11.21 -3.45 -0.85
C TRP A 229 -11.20 -1.93 -0.61
N LEU A 230 -12.29 -1.37 -0.06
CA LEU A 230 -12.45 0.07 0.12
C LEU A 230 -11.53 0.61 1.24
N PRO A 231 -11.50 0.03 2.46
CA PRO A 231 -10.52 0.41 3.48
C PRO A 231 -9.07 0.25 3.01
N SER A 232 -8.78 -0.79 2.23
CA SER A 232 -7.44 -1.02 1.66
C SER A 232 -7.02 0.08 0.69
N LEU A 233 -7.95 0.56 -0.14
CA LEU A 233 -7.68 1.67 -1.07
C LEU A 233 -7.47 2.98 -0.32
N VAL A 234 -8.34 3.28 0.66
CA VAL A 234 -8.20 4.47 1.52
C VAL A 234 -6.87 4.42 2.28
N PHE A 235 -6.50 3.25 2.80
CA PHE A 235 -5.18 3.02 3.42
C PHE A 235 -4.04 3.42 2.51
N VAL A 236 -4.00 2.92 1.27
CA VAL A 236 -2.93 3.23 0.31
C VAL A 236 -2.90 4.73 -0.02
N VAL A 237 -4.06 5.34 -0.24
CA VAL A 237 -4.18 6.76 -0.59
C VAL A 237 -3.71 7.67 0.54
N LEU A 238 -4.01 7.32 1.81
CA LEU A 238 -3.64 8.13 2.97
C LEU A 238 -2.21 7.87 3.45
N ILE A 239 -1.73 6.62 3.42
CA ILE A 239 -0.39 6.28 3.94
C ILE A 239 0.73 6.72 3.00
N TRP A 240 0.48 6.71 1.68
CA TRP A 240 1.49 7.07 0.68
C TRP A 240 2.01 8.51 0.84
N PRO A 241 1.18 9.57 0.92
CA PRO A 241 1.66 10.93 1.16
C PRO A 241 2.34 11.07 2.53
N ALA A 242 1.85 10.37 3.57
CA ALA A 242 2.51 10.36 4.87
C ALA A 242 3.97 9.85 4.78
N ARG A 243 4.21 8.75 4.06
CA ARG A 243 5.57 8.21 3.85
C ARG A 243 6.45 9.10 2.98
N LEU A 244 5.88 9.79 2.00
CA LEU A 244 6.64 10.79 1.24
C LEU A 244 7.11 11.95 2.11
N LEU A 245 6.27 12.39 3.06
CA LEU A 245 6.61 13.49 3.97
C LEU A 245 7.71 13.09 4.96
N THR A 246 7.68 11.87 5.50
CA THR A 246 8.78 11.38 6.37
C THR A 246 10.09 11.27 5.59
N GLY A 247 10.04 10.77 4.34
CA GLY A 247 11.19 10.76 3.42
C GLY A 247 11.75 12.15 3.13
N TRP A 248 10.87 13.12 2.88
CA TRP A 248 11.24 14.52 2.68
C TRP A 248 11.90 15.13 3.93
N ALA A 249 11.34 14.88 5.12
CA ALA A 249 11.88 15.39 6.37
C ALA A 249 13.29 14.85 6.66
N VAL A 250 13.50 13.55 6.45
CA VAL A 250 14.81 12.89 6.63
C VAL A 250 15.82 13.42 5.61
N SER A 251 15.48 13.44 4.31
CA SER A 251 16.40 13.96 3.28
C SER A 251 16.75 15.44 3.49
N ARG A 252 15.79 16.25 3.96
CA ARG A 252 16.04 17.66 4.29
C ARG A 252 16.99 17.82 5.46
N ALA A 253 16.92 16.93 6.46
CA ALA A 253 17.83 16.95 7.60
C ALA A 253 19.25 16.50 7.24
N GLU A 254 19.39 15.51 6.37
CA GLU A 254 20.69 14.98 5.93
C GLU A 254 21.45 15.94 5.02
N ARG A 255 20.75 16.75 4.22
CA ARG A 255 21.36 17.79 3.37
C ARG A 255 21.88 19.01 4.15
N ARG A 256 21.65 19.06 5.46
CA ARG A 256 22.03 20.21 6.30
C ARG A 256 23.14 19.80 7.25
N GLU A 257 24.28 20.47 7.14
CA GLU A 257 25.44 20.23 8.00
C GLU A 257 25.30 20.93 9.35
N GLN A 258 24.66 22.11 9.38
CA GLN A 258 24.49 22.90 10.61
C GLN A 258 23.10 22.73 11.26
N PRO A 259 23.04 22.67 12.60
CA PRO A 259 21.79 22.59 13.33
C PRO A 259 20.97 23.87 13.18
N ARG A 260 19.64 23.75 13.21
CA ARG A 260 18.77 24.92 13.14
C ARG A 260 18.79 25.72 14.45
N HIS A 261 18.48 27.01 14.35
CA HIS A 261 18.39 27.89 15.53
C HIS A 261 17.55 27.27 16.65
N TRP A 262 17.98 27.53 17.88
CA TRP A 262 17.38 26.99 19.10
C TRP A 262 15.87 27.24 19.19
N PHE A 263 15.39 28.41 18.78
CA PHE A 263 13.97 28.77 18.77
C PHE A 263 13.12 27.74 18.01
N PHE A 264 13.47 27.43 16.75
CA PHE A 264 12.73 26.45 15.94
C PHE A 264 12.79 25.03 16.50
N ARG A 265 13.83 24.69 17.27
CA ARG A 265 13.98 23.36 17.88
C ARG A 265 13.01 23.19 19.06
N TRP A 266 12.89 24.21 19.90
CA TRP A 266 11.99 24.17 21.06
C TRP A 266 10.54 24.29 20.66
N THR A 267 10.20 25.22 19.76
CA THR A 267 8.82 25.34 19.26
C THR A 267 8.34 24.03 18.64
N SER A 268 9.16 23.39 17.80
CA SER A 268 8.80 22.10 17.20
C SER A 268 8.72 20.96 18.23
N ARG A 269 9.56 20.96 19.28
CA ARG A 269 9.47 19.96 20.37
C ARG A 269 8.18 20.11 21.17
N PHE A 270 7.86 21.32 21.59
CA PHE A 270 6.62 21.58 22.32
C PHE A 270 5.39 21.33 21.45
N ALA A 271 5.46 21.57 20.14
CA ALA A 271 4.37 21.28 19.23
C ALA A 271 4.21 19.78 18.91
N LEU A 272 5.27 18.97 19.02
CA LEU A 272 5.23 17.51 18.82
C LEU A 272 4.50 16.78 19.95
N LEU A 273 4.72 17.19 21.20
CA LEU A 273 4.14 16.56 22.38
C LEU A 273 2.60 16.48 22.36
N PRO A 274 1.84 17.58 22.15
CA PRO A 274 0.39 17.52 22.15
C PRO A 274 -0.14 16.68 20.98
N ILE A 275 0.50 16.70 19.81
CA ILE A 275 0.09 15.88 18.66
C ILE A 275 0.17 14.40 19.01
N VAL A 276 1.29 13.98 19.59
CA VAL A 276 1.48 12.59 19.99
C VAL A 276 0.54 12.22 21.13
N ALA A 277 0.35 13.10 22.12
CA ALA A 277 -0.57 12.88 23.23
C ALA A 277 -2.02 12.70 22.74
N ILE A 278 -2.50 13.57 21.85
CA ILE A 278 -3.84 13.47 21.24
C ILE A 278 -3.98 12.14 20.49
N TYR A 279 -2.99 11.77 19.69
CA TYR A 279 -3.03 10.51 18.95
C TYR A 279 -3.04 9.30 19.88
N VAL A 280 -2.19 9.27 20.91
CA VAL A 280 -2.17 8.20 21.92
C VAL A 280 -3.50 8.11 22.64
N LEU A 281 -4.12 9.24 22.98
CA LEU A 281 -5.44 9.30 23.59
C LEU A 281 -6.51 8.69 22.67
N ILE A 282 -6.50 9.04 21.38
CA ILE A 282 -7.41 8.47 20.38
C ILE A 282 -7.22 6.94 20.29
N VAL A 283 -5.97 6.47 20.17
CA VAL A 283 -5.67 5.03 20.12
C VAL A 283 -6.12 4.32 21.40
N TYR A 284 -5.89 4.94 22.56
CA TYR A 284 -6.33 4.42 23.85
C TYR A 284 -7.85 4.31 23.92
N PHE A 285 -8.62 5.29 23.45
CA PHE A 285 -10.09 5.16 23.40
C PHE A 285 -10.55 4.14 22.37
N THR A 286 -9.86 4.01 21.23
CA THR A 286 -10.20 3.08 20.16
C THR A 286 -10.20 1.62 20.64
N GLN A 287 -9.36 1.26 21.62
CA GLN A 287 -9.33 -0.09 22.19
C GLN A 287 -10.66 -0.51 22.84
N TYR A 288 -11.42 0.46 23.36
CA TYR A 288 -12.73 0.24 24.01
C TYR A 288 -13.89 0.26 23.01
N VAL A 289 -13.67 0.80 21.81
CA VAL A 289 -14.68 0.89 20.75
C VAL A 289 -14.52 -0.23 19.71
N SER A 290 -13.31 -0.75 19.53
CA SER A 290 -13.03 -1.75 18.48
C SER A 290 -13.58 -3.13 18.82
N TRP A 291 -14.21 -3.78 17.83
CA TRP A 291 -14.81 -5.12 17.94
C TRP A 291 -13.81 -6.21 18.37
N TYR A 292 -12.54 -6.10 17.96
CA TYR A 292 -11.48 -7.05 18.31
C TYR A 292 -10.82 -6.79 19.68
N GLY A 293 -11.32 -5.82 20.46
CA GLY A 293 -10.79 -5.46 21.78
C GLY A 293 -9.32 -5.05 21.77
N GLY A 294 -8.58 -5.36 22.84
CA GLY A 294 -7.16 -4.97 22.98
C GLY A 294 -6.20 -5.58 21.96
N LEU A 295 -6.56 -6.70 21.30
CA LEU A 295 -5.73 -7.29 20.24
C LEU A 295 -5.70 -6.42 18.97
N SER A 296 -6.71 -5.55 18.79
CA SER A 296 -6.76 -4.59 17.71
C SER A 296 -5.61 -3.56 17.76
N LEU A 297 -4.97 -3.39 18.93
CA LEU A 297 -3.82 -2.50 19.14
C LEU A 297 -2.52 -3.00 18.49
N TYR A 298 -2.41 -4.30 18.19
CA TYR A 298 -1.30 -4.84 17.40
C TYR A 298 -1.38 -4.43 15.93
N GLU A 299 -2.54 -4.01 15.45
CA GLU A 299 -2.76 -3.63 14.05
C GLU A 299 -2.61 -2.11 13.90
N GLN A 300 -1.38 -1.63 14.09
CA GLN A 300 -1.08 -0.21 13.95
C GLN A 300 -0.85 0.18 12.49
N HIS A 301 -1.87 0.83 11.92
CA HIS A 301 -1.90 1.28 10.52
C HIS A 301 -0.83 2.33 10.22
N ALA A 302 -0.46 3.15 11.21
CA ALA A 302 0.60 4.15 11.10
C ALA A 302 1.99 3.54 10.82
N PHE A 303 2.18 2.23 11.02
CA PHE A 303 3.49 1.57 10.96
C PHE A 303 3.60 0.45 9.94
N LEU A 304 2.64 0.33 9.02
CA LEU A 304 2.65 -0.69 7.97
C LEU A 304 2.72 -2.12 8.53
N LEU A 305 2.17 -2.36 9.72
CA LEU A 305 1.98 -3.73 10.19
C LEU A 305 0.94 -4.41 9.28
N PRO A 306 1.16 -5.68 8.88
CA PRO A 306 0.19 -6.39 8.06
C PRO A 306 -1.12 -6.46 8.82
N VAL A 307 -2.12 -5.75 8.31
CA VAL A 307 -3.47 -5.76 8.87
C VAL A 307 -4.16 -7.01 8.32
N PRO A 308 -4.64 -7.93 9.17
CA PRO A 308 -5.53 -8.98 8.73
C PRO A 308 -6.90 -8.35 8.47
N PHE A 309 -7.08 -7.71 7.32
CA PHE A 309 -8.42 -7.56 6.73
C PHE A 309 -8.99 -8.93 6.30
N LEU A 310 -8.16 -9.99 6.41
CA LEU A 310 -8.51 -11.39 6.28
C LEU A 310 -8.80 -11.96 7.67
N GLY A 311 -9.94 -11.56 8.24
CA GLY A 311 -10.58 -12.37 9.27
C GLY A 311 -11.02 -13.69 8.63
N PHE A 312 -10.54 -14.81 9.16
CA PHE A 312 -11.07 -16.13 8.85
C PHE A 312 -12.59 -16.18 9.04
#